data_AF-A0ABD0YMA7-F1
#
_entry.id   AF-A0ABD0YMA7-F1
#
_cell.length_a   1.000
_cell.length_b   1.000
_cell.length_c   1.000
_cell.angle_alpha   90.00
_cell.angle_beta   90.00
_cell.angle_gamma   90.00
#
_symmetry.space_group_name_H-M   'P 1'
#
loop_
_entity.id
_entity.type
_entity.pdbx_description
1 polymer ?
#
loop_
_entity_poly.entity_id
_entity_poly.type
_entity_poly.pdbx_seq_one_letter_code
_entity_poly.pdbx_strand_id
1 'polypeptide(L)'
;VINYYYCLQIVSILAEWSVQGKADESNYEEDPRFVSLCHRLGSGSRGDTMQAQPTDLSMVLGVTGEDEAARLVSTISLEQMIKVLSSLAAKKRRSVQLLRSLAYNISSTNLKLNVKQSADILYSLAILNYPDEALLEKVNSDLRDCISECQKTAVIGSIATSLGLLRYKDREEEFPNALTWLDIVWSLVVLQLANSSHLQSVLNPAFIDRLLNTNGLVSVSCRKKLLNINGSAMWTKGYNGPLLKEDSEVNRLTLVRTKGKQTLVKSVMDSLSSLLPSSNFLKINVDSGMGFLIGE
;
A
#
# COMPACT_ATOMS: atom_id res chain seq x y z
N VAL A 1 26.48 22.61 30.41
CA VAL A 1 26.08 22.51 28.99
C VAL A 1 24.61 22.12 28.97
N ILE A 2 23.71 23.04 28.61
CA ILE A 2 22.26 22.78 28.60
C ILE A 2 21.93 22.01 27.32
N ASN A 3 21.24 20.88 27.44
CA ASN A 3 20.82 20.02 26.33
C ASN A 3 19.78 20.77 25.45
N TYR A 4 19.88 20.65 24.13
CA TYR A 4 18.96 21.24 23.15
C TYR A 4 17.48 20.95 23.45
N TYR A 5 17.18 19.77 23.99
CA TYR A 5 15.84 19.39 24.45
C TYR A 5 15.31 20.30 25.57
N TYR A 6 16.15 20.65 26.56
CA TYR A 6 15.76 21.56 27.63
C TYR A 6 15.58 23.00 27.11
N CYS A 7 16.35 23.43 26.10
CA CYS A 7 16.16 24.75 25.49
C CYS A 7 14.77 24.85 24.82
N LEU A 8 14.34 23.80 24.10
CA LEU A 8 13.02 23.74 23.49
C LEU A 8 11.88 23.75 24.52
N GLN A 9 12.01 22.98 25.59
CA GLN A 9 11.01 22.98 26.67
C GLN A 9 10.87 24.35 27.32
N ILE A 10 11.98 25.06 27.54
CA ILE A 10 11.98 26.40 28.13
C ILE A 10 11.26 27.40 27.22
N VAL A 11 11.51 27.40 25.90
CA VAL A 11 10.79 28.28 24.96
C VAL A 11 9.31 27.94 24.90
N SER A 12 8.96 26.65 24.88
CA SER A 12 7.56 26.22 24.83
C SER A 12 6.78 26.65 26.08
N ILE A 13 7.37 26.52 27.26
CA ILE A 13 6.74 26.93 28.52
C ILE A 13 6.60 28.45 28.58
N LEU A 14 7.60 29.21 28.12
CA LEU A 14 7.54 30.68 28.07
C LEU A 14 6.46 31.18 27.11
N ALA A 15 6.33 30.56 25.93
CA ALA A 15 5.26 30.86 24.99
C ALA A 15 3.88 30.55 25.57
N GLU A 16 3.75 29.42 26.27
CA GLU A 16 2.50 29.05 26.94
C GLU A 16 2.15 30.03 28.08
N TRP A 17 3.15 30.52 28.82
CA TRP A 17 2.95 31.51 29.89
C TRP A 17 2.62 32.91 29.35
N SER A 18 3.12 33.27 28.17
CA SER A 18 2.70 34.48 27.47
C SER A 18 1.22 34.42 27.09
N VAL A 19 0.80 33.32 26.45
CA VAL A 19 -0.60 33.12 26.04
C VAL A 19 -1.56 33.10 27.24
N GLN A 20 -1.10 32.60 28.40
CA GLN A 20 -1.86 32.61 29.64
C GLN A 20 -1.85 33.97 30.38
N GLY A 21 -1.20 35.00 29.84
CA GLY A 21 -1.07 36.33 30.45
C GLY A 21 -0.25 36.34 31.74
N LYS A 22 0.57 35.31 31.96
CA LYS A 22 1.45 35.16 33.15
C LYS A 22 2.84 35.72 32.92
N ALA A 23 3.21 35.96 31.66
CA ALA A 23 4.45 36.59 31.26
C ALA A 23 4.16 37.64 30.17
N ASP A 24 4.84 38.77 30.23
CA ASP A 24 4.72 39.83 29.23
C ASP A 24 5.78 39.62 28.14
N GLU A 25 5.37 39.56 26.87
CA GLU A 25 6.24 39.24 25.72
C GLU A 25 7.43 40.18 25.62
N SER A 26 7.20 41.46 25.94
CA SER A 26 8.21 42.50 25.90
C SER A 26 9.31 42.33 26.95
N ASN A 27 9.03 41.65 28.08
CA ASN A 27 9.98 41.55 29.20
C ASN A 27 11.03 40.46 29.03
N TYR A 28 10.73 39.37 28.29
CA TYR A 28 11.69 38.28 28.08
C TYR A 28 12.37 38.34 26.72
N GLU A 29 11.80 39.00 25.71
CA GLU A 29 12.44 39.18 24.41
C GLU A 29 13.73 40.01 24.50
N GLU A 30 13.79 40.96 25.43
CA GLU A 30 14.99 41.78 25.70
C GLU A 30 16.02 41.06 26.59
N ASP A 31 15.68 39.91 27.19
CA ASP A 31 16.59 39.21 28.10
C ASP A 31 17.73 38.52 27.30
N PRO A 32 19.01 38.86 27.57
CA PRO A 32 20.15 38.27 26.87
C PRO A 32 20.24 36.74 27.00
N ARG A 33 19.63 36.15 28.03
CA ARG A 33 19.53 34.69 28.21
C ARG A 33 18.51 34.08 27.26
N PHE A 34 17.38 34.74 27.05
CA PHE A 34 16.36 34.31 26.08
C PHE A 34 16.89 34.47 24.66
N VAL A 35 17.53 35.59 24.34
CA VAL A 35 18.21 35.81 23.05
C VAL A 35 19.29 34.74 22.81
N SER A 36 20.09 34.39 23.82
CA SER A 36 21.09 33.31 23.72
C SER A 36 20.47 31.92 23.52
N LEU A 37 19.29 31.69 24.11
CA LEU A 37 18.51 30.45 23.96
C LEU A 37 17.97 30.34 22.53
N CYS A 38 17.35 31.42 22.02
CA CYS A 38 16.88 31.55 20.65
C CYS A 38 18.04 31.45 19.64
N HIS A 39 19.21 32.03 19.94
CA HIS A 39 20.38 31.93 19.09
C HIS A 39 20.96 30.51 19.08
N ARG A 40 20.86 29.73 20.16
CA ARG A 40 21.26 28.30 20.16
C ARG A 40 20.25 27.40 19.49
N LEU A 41 18.96 27.75 19.53
CA LEU A 41 17.92 27.08 18.77
C LEU A 41 18.04 27.40 17.27
N GLY A 42 18.46 28.62 16.93
CA GLY A 42 18.64 29.10 15.56
C GLY A 42 20.06 28.95 14.96
N SER A 43 21.10 28.63 15.75
CA SER A 43 22.47 28.46 15.24
C SER A 43 22.73 27.08 14.62
N GLY A 44 21.70 26.25 14.47
CA GLY A 44 21.72 25.15 13.53
C GLY A 44 21.43 25.67 12.12
N SER A 45 22.43 26.25 11.46
CA SER A 45 22.45 26.66 10.03
C SER A 45 22.39 28.17 9.77
N ARG A 46 23.58 28.79 9.73
CA ARG A 46 23.84 29.93 8.85
C ARG A 46 25.16 29.66 8.12
N GLY A 47 25.02 29.01 6.97
CA GLY A 47 26.09 28.76 6.02
C GLY A 47 25.52 28.11 4.77
N ASP A 48 25.28 28.94 3.76
CA ASP A 48 25.07 28.62 2.33
C ASP A 48 23.91 27.71 1.88
N THR A 49 23.09 28.32 1.01
CA THR A 49 22.42 27.72 -0.15
C THR A 49 21.40 26.60 0.09
N MET A 50 20.13 26.92 -0.25
CA MET A 50 19.06 26.00 -0.68
C MET A 50 19.27 24.51 -0.39
N GLN A 51 18.71 24.02 0.71
CA GLN A 51 18.10 22.69 0.85
C GLN A 51 17.60 22.52 2.29
N ALA A 52 16.29 22.66 2.50
CA ALA A 52 15.66 22.22 3.74
C ALA A 52 15.93 20.71 3.91
N GLN A 53 16.77 20.36 4.88
CA GLN A 53 17.12 18.98 5.19
C GLN A 53 15.87 18.23 5.73
N PRO A 54 15.68 16.95 5.38
CA PRO A 54 14.49 16.16 5.74
C PRO A 54 14.30 15.95 7.24
N THR A 55 15.28 16.29 8.07
CA THR A 55 15.30 16.03 9.51
C THR A 55 14.56 17.09 10.33
N ASP A 56 14.50 18.34 9.88
CA ASP A 56 13.94 19.46 10.65
C ASP A 56 12.41 19.41 10.76
N LEU A 57 11.74 18.89 9.73
CA LEU A 57 10.28 18.81 9.71
C LEU A 57 9.74 17.81 10.74
N SER A 58 10.57 16.84 11.14
CA SER A 58 10.24 15.87 12.18
C SER A 58 10.19 16.49 13.60
N MET A 59 10.84 17.65 13.76
CA MET A 59 10.91 18.43 15.00
C MET A 59 9.81 19.50 15.03
N VAL A 60 9.55 20.15 13.88
CA VAL A 60 8.44 21.12 13.70
C VAL A 60 7.09 20.48 14.02
N LEU A 61 6.84 19.25 13.55
CA LEU A 61 5.60 18.50 13.83
C LEU A 61 5.39 18.14 15.32
N GLY A 62 6.43 18.25 16.16
CA GLY A 62 6.33 17.98 17.60
C GLY A 62 5.92 19.19 18.44
N VAL A 63 6.10 20.41 17.91
CA VAL A 63 6.04 21.66 18.69
C VAL A 63 5.06 22.69 18.11
N THR A 64 4.72 22.62 16.82
CA THR A 64 3.66 23.48 16.27
C THR A 64 2.30 22.83 16.47
N GLY A 65 1.30 23.62 16.91
CA GLY A 65 -0.09 23.16 17.00
C GLY A 65 -0.55 22.57 15.66
N GLU A 66 -1.49 21.63 15.70
CA GLU A 66 -1.96 20.90 14.51
C GLU A 66 -2.40 21.86 13.36
N ASP A 67 -2.90 23.05 13.72
CA ASP A 67 -3.29 24.11 12.79
C ASP A 67 -2.13 24.80 12.08
N GLU A 68 -1.01 25.03 12.76
CA GLU A 68 0.16 25.69 12.17
C GLU A 68 0.93 24.72 11.26
N ALA A 69 0.99 23.44 11.66
CA ALA A 69 1.47 22.37 10.79
C ALA A 69 0.61 22.26 9.51
N ALA A 70 -0.71 22.44 9.60
CA ALA A 70 -1.60 22.43 8.44
C ALA A 70 -1.38 23.64 7.50
N ARG A 71 -1.05 24.83 8.00
CA ARG A 71 -0.69 25.99 7.15
C ARG A 71 0.62 25.76 6.41
N LEU A 72 1.62 25.21 7.09
CA LEU A 72 2.93 24.92 6.51
C LEU A 72 2.86 23.89 5.37
N VAL A 73 1.88 22.97 5.42
CA VAL A 73 1.67 21.98 4.33
C VAL A 73 1.33 22.67 2.99
N SER A 74 0.64 23.81 3.00
CA SER A 74 0.30 24.53 1.76
C SER A 74 1.52 25.20 1.10
N THR A 75 2.60 25.41 1.86
CA THR A 75 3.79 26.15 1.42
C THR A 75 4.93 25.24 0.94
N ILE A 76 4.83 23.93 1.16
CA ILE A 76 5.86 22.95 0.82
C ILE A 76 5.58 22.27 -0.53
N SER A 77 6.62 21.72 -1.18
CA SER A 77 6.46 21.02 -2.46
C SER A 77 5.85 19.63 -2.30
N LEU A 78 5.27 19.08 -3.38
CA LEU A 78 4.66 17.75 -3.42
C LEU A 78 5.60 16.65 -2.90
N GLU A 79 6.88 16.68 -3.30
CA GLU A 79 7.87 15.70 -2.82
C GLU A 79 8.08 15.76 -1.31
N GLN A 80 8.02 16.96 -0.73
CA GLN A 80 8.16 17.17 0.70
C GLN A 80 6.88 16.73 1.44
N MET A 81 5.70 17.00 0.89
CA MET A 81 4.43 16.49 1.45
C MET A 81 4.44 14.96 1.55
N ILE A 82 4.91 14.27 0.50
CA ILE A 82 5.03 12.80 0.49
C ILE A 82 6.04 12.33 1.54
N LYS A 83 7.20 12.98 1.68
CA LYS A 83 8.19 12.65 2.72
C LYS A 83 7.63 12.84 4.14
N VAL A 84 6.84 13.89 4.37
CA VAL A 84 6.14 14.12 5.63
C VAL A 84 5.17 12.98 5.91
N LEU A 85 4.34 12.63 4.92
CA LEU A 85 3.37 11.54 5.03
C LEU A 85 4.06 10.20 5.36
N SER A 86 5.15 9.86 4.65
CA SER A 86 5.94 8.67 4.93
C SER A 86 6.60 8.69 6.30
N SER A 87 7.05 9.86 6.76
CA SER A 87 7.63 10.02 8.10
C SER A 87 6.59 9.85 9.21
N LEU A 88 5.36 10.33 8.99
CA LEU A 88 4.24 10.11 9.91
C LEU A 88 3.88 8.63 9.98
N ALA A 89 3.85 7.93 8.84
CA ALA A 89 3.63 6.49 8.78
C ALA A 89 4.72 5.70 9.51
N ALA A 90 6.00 6.05 9.32
CA ALA A 90 7.12 5.43 10.03
C ALA A 90 7.02 5.60 11.55
N LYS A 91 6.54 6.77 12.02
CA LYS A 91 6.29 7.05 13.44
C LYS A 91 4.92 6.54 13.93
N LYS A 92 4.08 5.95 13.06
CA LYS A 92 2.69 5.56 13.32
C LYS A 92 1.85 6.65 14.01
N ARG A 93 2.12 7.92 13.69
CA ARG A 93 1.44 9.08 14.31
C ARG A 93 0.23 9.49 13.48
N ARG A 94 -0.97 9.21 13.99
CA ARG A 94 -2.25 9.49 13.32
C ARG A 94 -2.83 10.86 13.74
N SER A 95 -2.26 11.96 13.24
CA SER A 95 -2.88 13.28 13.38
C SER A 95 -3.87 13.49 12.23
N VAL A 96 -5.18 13.38 12.52
CA VAL A 96 -6.23 13.43 11.49
C VAL A 96 -6.28 14.79 10.79
N GLN A 97 -6.07 15.88 11.54
CA GLN A 97 -6.08 17.24 10.97
C GLN A 97 -4.95 17.45 9.96
N LEU A 98 -3.74 17.02 10.31
CA LEU A 98 -2.59 17.09 9.42
C LEU A 98 -2.74 16.18 8.20
N LEU A 99 -3.28 14.97 8.39
CA LEU A 99 -3.55 14.04 7.29
C LEU A 99 -4.57 14.59 6.31
N ARG A 100 -5.63 15.25 6.81
CA ARG A 100 -6.61 15.93 5.96
C ARG A 100 -5.99 17.07 5.16
N SER A 101 -5.15 17.89 5.79
CA SER A 101 -4.43 18.97 5.08
C SER A 101 -3.48 18.40 4.00
N LEU A 102 -2.68 17.38 4.33
CA LEU A 102 -1.80 16.71 3.37
C LEU A 102 -2.60 16.09 2.21
N ALA A 103 -3.67 15.36 2.50
CA ALA A 103 -4.49 14.73 1.47
C ALA A 103 -5.15 15.75 0.54
N TYR A 104 -5.70 16.84 1.09
CA TYR A 104 -6.28 17.92 0.30
C TYR A 104 -5.25 18.62 -0.59
N ASN A 105 -4.07 18.96 -0.06
CA ASN A 105 -3.04 19.65 -0.84
C ASN A 105 -2.45 18.75 -1.93
N ILE A 106 -2.21 17.46 -1.63
CA ILE A 106 -1.72 16.49 -2.62
C ILE A 106 -2.78 16.26 -3.71
N SER A 107 -4.05 16.08 -3.33
CA SER A 107 -5.16 15.88 -4.29
C SER A 107 -5.45 17.11 -5.16
N SER A 108 -5.30 18.32 -4.61
CA SER A 108 -5.51 19.57 -5.33
C SER A 108 -4.36 19.95 -6.28
N THR A 109 -3.22 19.26 -6.19
CA THR A 109 -2.05 19.55 -7.02
C THR A 109 -2.23 18.98 -8.43
N ASN A 110 -1.99 19.80 -9.47
CA ASN A 110 -2.08 19.39 -10.89
C ASN A 110 -0.88 18.58 -11.40
N LEU A 111 0.13 18.35 -10.56
CA LEU A 111 1.29 17.53 -10.90
C LEU A 111 0.88 16.06 -10.95
N LYS A 112 1.37 15.35 -11.97
CA LYS A 112 1.24 13.89 -12.08
C LYS A 112 2.21 13.20 -11.13
N LEU A 113 1.70 12.26 -10.35
CA LEU A 113 2.51 11.43 -9.46
C LEU A 113 3.22 10.34 -10.25
N ASN A 114 4.49 10.07 -9.92
CA ASN A 114 5.18 8.89 -10.45
C ASN A 114 4.80 7.62 -9.66
N VAL A 115 5.15 6.44 -10.20
CA VAL A 115 4.80 5.14 -9.59
C VAL A 115 5.35 4.99 -8.17
N LYS A 116 6.56 5.50 -7.91
CA LYS A 116 7.19 5.42 -6.59
C LYS A 116 6.47 6.29 -5.57
N GLN A 117 6.18 7.54 -5.93
CA GLN A 117 5.42 8.49 -5.11
C GLN A 117 4.03 7.93 -4.77
N SER A 118 3.36 7.36 -5.77
CA SER A 118 2.05 6.72 -5.59
C SER A 118 2.12 5.53 -4.62
N ALA A 119 3.15 4.68 -4.76
CA ALA A 119 3.38 3.56 -3.85
C ALA A 119 3.66 4.04 -2.41
N ASP A 120 4.52 5.05 -2.25
CA ASP A 120 4.88 5.61 -0.94
C ASP A 120 3.66 6.25 -0.25
N ILE A 121 2.80 6.96 -1.01
CA ILE A 121 1.54 7.52 -0.51
C ILE A 121 0.61 6.39 -0.06
N LEU A 122 0.31 5.42 -0.94
CA LEU A 122 -0.61 4.31 -0.62
C LEU A 122 -0.16 3.53 0.60
N TYR A 123 1.13 3.20 0.69
CA TYR A 123 1.69 2.49 1.82
C TYR A 123 1.57 3.29 3.13
N SER A 124 1.82 4.59 3.06
CA SER A 124 1.70 5.48 4.22
C SER A 124 0.25 5.60 4.71
N LEU A 125 -0.71 5.74 3.78
CA LEU A 125 -2.14 5.74 4.10
C LEU A 125 -2.59 4.40 4.70
N ALA A 126 -2.08 3.28 4.17
CA ALA A 126 -2.37 1.94 4.67
C ALA A 126 -1.90 1.75 6.11
N ILE A 127 -0.66 2.17 6.44
CA ILE A 127 -0.13 2.11 7.81
C ILE A 127 -0.95 2.98 8.76
N LEU A 128 -1.31 4.19 8.33
CA LEU A 128 -2.04 5.15 9.15
C LEU A 128 -3.55 4.86 9.23
N ASN A 129 -4.03 3.87 8.48
CA ASN A 129 -5.45 3.52 8.33
C ASN A 129 -6.32 4.77 8.06
N TYR A 130 -5.91 5.54 7.06
CA TYR A 130 -6.56 6.78 6.65
C TYR A 130 -6.88 6.74 5.15
N PRO A 131 -8.01 6.11 4.75
CA PRO A 131 -8.48 6.17 3.38
C PRO A 131 -9.12 7.53 3.11
N ASP A 132 -8.51 8.32 2.22
CA ASP A 132 -9.04 9.59 1.76
C ASP A 132 -9.45 9.46 0.29
N GLU A 133 -10.74 9.61 0.00
CA GLU A 133 -11.30 9.29 -1.33
C GLU A 133 -10.68 10.18 -2.43
N ALA A 134 -10.57 11.48 -2.20
CA ALA A 134 -10.04 12.43 -3.18
C ALA A 134 -8.57 12.15 -3.50
N LEU A 135 -7.76 11.83 -2.49
CA LEU A 135 -6.37 11.46 -2.70
C LEU A 135 -6.25 10.10 -3.41
N LEU A 136 -7.06 9.11 -3.03
CA LEU A 136 -7.03 7.77 -3.63
C LEU A 136 -7.48 7.79 -5.10
N GLU A 137 -8.49 8.60 -5.44
CA GLU A 137 -8.92 8.81 -6.82
C GLU A 137 -7.80 9.43 -7.67
N LYS A 138 -7.13 10.47 -7.17
CA LYS A 138 -5.99 11.08 -7.87
C LYS A 138 -4.86 10.07 -8.06
N VAL A 139 -4.45 9.37 -6.99
CA VAL A 139 -3.37 8.39 -7.07
C VAL A 139 -3.72 7.27 -8.04
N ASN A 140 -4.97 6.81 -8.06
CA ASN A 140 -5.41 5.77 -8.98
C ASN A 140 -5.43 6.25 -10.44
N SER A 141 -5.85 7.48 -10.70
CA SER A 141 -5.79 8.08 -12.03
C SER A 141 -4.36 8.19 -12.54
N ASP A 142 -3.45 8.72 -11.71
CA ASP A 142 -2.04 8.87 -12.07
C ASP A 142 -1.34 7.49 -12.22
N LEU A 143 -1.67 6.52 -11.35
CA LEU A 143 -1.16 5.16 -11.46
C LEU A 143 -1.60 4.47 -12.74
N ARG A 144 -2.83 4.70 -13.21
CA ARG A 144 -3.34 4.09 -14.44
C ARG A 144 -2.49 4.46 -15.65
N ASP A 145 -2.00 5.70 -15.70
CA ASP A 145 -1.14 6.20 -16.77
C ASP A 145 0.29 5.64 -16.65
N CYS A 146 0.82 5.52 -15.44
CA CYS A 146 2.24 5.19 -15.23
C CYS A 146 2.52 3.69 -15.01
N ILE A 147 1.51 2.87 -14.73
CA ILE A 147 1.72 1.45 -14.36
C ILE A 147 2.29 0.61 -15.50
N SER A 148 1.99 0.94 -16.76
CA SER A 148 2.50 0.23 -17.94
C SER A 148 4.01 0.40 -18.14
N GLU A 149 4.60 1.47 -17.59
CA GLU A 149 6.03 1.76 -17.70
C GLU A 149 6.85 1.11 -16.57
N CYS A 150 6.19 0.56 -15.54
CA CYS A 150 6.88 0.04 -14.37
C CYS A 150 7.40 -1.39 -14.58
N GLN A 151 8.72 -1.55 -14.64
CA GLN A 151 9.36 -2.88 -14.69
C GLN A 151 9.70 -3.45 -13.30
N LYS A 152 9.51 -2.68 -12.22
CA LYS A 152 9.91 -3.09 -10.86
C LYS A 152 8.75 -3.79 -10.14
N THR A 153 8.74 -5.13 -10.19
CA THR A 153 7.72 -5.98 -9.54
C THR A 153 7.50 -5.67 -8.07
N ALA A 154 8.56 -5.31 -7.32
CA ALA A 154 8.46 -4.97 -5.91
C ALA A 154 7.56 -3.73 -5.63
N VAL A 155 7.59 -2.73 -6.51
CA VAL A 155 6.78 -1.50 -6.34
C VAL A 155 5.31 -1.80 -6.60
N ILE A 156 5.03 -2.60 -7.64
CA ILE A 156 3.67 -3.07 -7.95
C ILE A 156 3.12 -3.90 -6.79
N GLY A 157 3.94 -4.79 -6.21
CA GLY A 157 3.57 -5.56 -5.02
C GLY A 157 3.24 -4.69 -3.81
N SER A 158 4.01 -3.63 -3.56
CA SER A 158 3.74 -2.66 -2.50
C SER A 158 2.40 -1.93 -2.72
N ILE A 159 2.13 -1.47 -3.94
CA ILE A 159 0.87 -0.82 -4.31
C ILE A 159 -0.31 -1.77 -4.06
N ALA A 160 -0.24 -3.00 -4.58
CA ALA A 160 -1.31 -3.99 -4.44
C ALA A 160 -1.56 -4.34 -2.97
N THR A 161 -0.50 -4.53 -2.19
CA THR A 161 -0.60 -4.80 -0.74
C THR A 161 -1.24 -3.63 -0.02
N SER A 162 -0.83 -2.40 -0.34
CA SER A 162 -1.35 -1.19 0.31
C SER A 162 -2.83 -0.96 0.01
N LEU A 163 -3.27 -1.17 -1.24
CA LEU A 163 -4.68 -1.11 -1.62
C LEU A 163 -5.51 -2.18 -0.91
N GLY A 164 -4.98 -3.40 -0.80
CA GLY A 164 -5.63 -4.49 -0.05
C GLY A 164 -5.76 -4.17 1.44
N LEU A 165 -4.72 -3.59 2.06
CA LEU A 165 -4.75 -3.17 3.47
C LEU A 165 -5.74 -2.03 3.72
N LEU A 166 -5.85 -1.09 2.78
CA LEU A 166 -6.81 0.01 2.83
C LEU A 166 -8.26 -0.42 2.60
N ARG A 167 -8.48 -1.66 2.11
CA ARG A 167 -9.80 -2.14 1.65
C ARG A 167 -10.42 -1.18 0.64
N TYR A 168 -9.58 -0.59 -0.22
CA TYR A 168 -10.06 0.33 -1.24
C TYR A 168 -10.76 -0.47 -2.33
N LYS A 169 -12.05 -0.18 -2.53
CA LYS A 169 -12.94 -0.90 -3.44
C LYS A 169 -13.01 -2.40 -3.19
N ASP A 170 -13.38 -2.75 -1.95
CA ASP A 170 -13.42 -4.13 -1.44
C ASP A 170 -14.75 -4.85 -1.72
N ARG A 171 -15.65 -4.23 -2.49
CA ARG A 171 -16.98 -4.80 -2.80
C ARG A 171 -17.18 -4.95 -4.30
N GLU A 172 -17.84 -6.06 -4.68
CA GLU A 172 -18.20 -6.34 -6.07
C GLU A 172 -19.03 -5.20 -6.70
N GLU A 173 -19.97 -4.63 -5.94
CA GLU A 173 -20.90 -3.58 -6.38
C GLU A 173 -20.21 -2.32 -6.91
N GLU A 174 -18.95 -2.11 -6.53
CA GLU A 174 -18.15 -0.95 -6.92
C GLU A 174 -17.53 -1.11 -8.32
N PHE A 175 -17.69 -2.28 -8.95
CA PHE A 175 -17.16 -2.58 -10.28
C PHE A 175 -18.26 -2.98 -11.26
N PRO A 176 -18.30 -2.36 -12.46
CA PRO A 176 -19.29 -2.70 -13.48
C PRO A 176 -18.99 -4.04 -14.20
N ASN A 177 -17.80 -4.61 -14.01
CA ASN A 177 -17.32 -5.77 -14.75
C ASN A 177 -16.92 -6.93 -13.81
N ALA A 178 -17.57 -8.07 -13.99
CA ALA A 178 -17.28 -9.30 -13.24
C ALA A 178 -15.83 -9.78 -13.42
N LEU A 179 -15.22 -9.59 -14.59
CA LEU A 179 -13.82 -9.95 -14.82
C LEU A 179 -12.87 -9.15 -13.94
N THR A 180 -13.12 -7.85 -13.78
CA THR A 180 -12.30 -6.98 -12.93
C THR A 180 -12.39 -7.42 -11.46
N TRP A 181 -13.60 -7.73 -10.98
CA TRP A 181 -13.77 -8.24 -9.61
C TRP A 181 -13.07 -9.59 -9.39
N LEU A 182 -13.16 -10.52 -10.36
CA LEU A 182 -12.42 -11.78 -10.31
C LEU A 182 -10.90 -11.56 -10.21
N ASP A 183 -10.36 -10.60 -10.95
CA ASP A 183 -8.93 -10.28 -10.94
C ASP A 183 -8.48 -9.71 -9.59
N ILE A 184 -9.32 -8.88 -8.97
CA ILE A 184 -9.07 -8.33 -7.63
C ILE A 184 -9.07 -9.45 -6.59
N VAL A 185 -10.12 -10.27 -6.54
CA VAL A 185 -10.21 -11.37 -5.57
C VAL A 185 -9.09 -12.38 -5.75
N TRP A 186 -8.73 -12.72 -7.00
CA TRP A 186 -7.58 -13.58 -7.26
C TRP A 186 -6.26 -12.98 -6.76
N SER A 187 -6.05 -11.67 -6.97
CA SER A 187 -4.87 -10.96 -6.47
C SER A 187 -4.83 -10.98 -4.93
N LEU A 188 -5.97 -10.75 -4.27
CA LEU A 188 -6.09 -10.84 -2.81
C LEU A 188 -5.80 -12.27 -2.30
N VAL A 189 -6.21 -13.31 -3.02
CA VAL A 189 -5.89 -14.70 -2.69
C VAL A 189 -4.38 -14.95 -2.79
N VAL A 190 -3.74 -14.53 -3.88
CA VAL A 190 -2.29 -14.68 -4.08
C VAL A 190 -1.50 -13.94 -3.00
N LEU A 191 -1.98 -12.77 -2.56
CA LEU A 191 -1.37 -11.98 -1.49
C LEU A 191 -1.74 -12.44 -0.08
N GLN A 192 -2.57 -13.49 0.07
CA GLN A 192 -3.08 -13.99 1.35
C GLN A 192 -3.87 -12.94 2.16
N LEU A 193 -4.53 -12.01 1.47
CA LEU A 193 -5.38 -10.97 2.04
C LEU A 193 -6.88 -11.21 1.83
N ALA A 194 -7.24 -12.24 1.06
CA ALA A 194 -8.65 -12.58 0.82
C ALA A 194 -9.33 -13.08 2.10
N ASN A 195 -10.54 -12.58 2.36
CA ASN A 195 -11.41 -13.04 3.44
C ASN A 195 -12.53 -13.95 2.90
N SER A 196 -13.34 -14.52 3.80
CA SER A 196 -14.43 -15.44 3.42
C SER A 196 -15.47 -14.78 2.50
N SER A 197 -15.77 -13.49 2.69
CA SER A 197 -16.69 -12.76 1.81
C SER A 197 -16.15 -12.61 0.39
N HIS A 198 -14.84 -12.36 0.22
CA HIS A 198 -14.22 -12.28 -1.10
C HIS A 198 -14.35 -13.61 -1.84
N LEU A 199 -14.01 -14.71 -1.17
CA LEU A 199 -14.13 -16.05 -1.74
C LEU A 199 -15.58 -16.37 -2.12
N GLN A 200 -16.54 -16.11 -1.22
CA GLN A 200 -17.96 -16.35 -1.48
C GLN A 200 -18.50 -15.50 -2.64
N SER A 201 -18.07 -14.25 -2.79
CA SER A 201 -18.57 -13.36 -3.85
C SER A 201 -18.33 -13.92 -5.25
N VAL A 202 -17.17 -14.53 -5.49
CA VAL A 202 -16.77 -15.06 -6.80
C VAL A 202 -17.07 -16.55 -6.99
N LEU A 203 -17.23 -17.31 -5.90
CA LEU A 203 -17.60 -18.73 -5.94
C LEU A 203 -19.12 -18.96 -5.93
N ASN A 204 -19.92 -17.91 -5.73
CA ASN A 204 -21.38 -17.98 -5.84
C ASN A 204 -21.79 -18.35 -7.28
N PRO A 205 -22.69 -19.34 -7.48
CA PRO A 205 -23.22 -19.69 -8.80
C PRO A 205 -23.69 -18.49 -9.63
N ALA A 206 -24.36 -17.51 -9.03
CA ALA A 206 -24.85 -16.34 -9.75
C ALA A 206 -23.71 -15.50 -10.35
N PHE A 207 -22.57 -15.38 -9.66
CA PHE A 207 -21.39 -14.70 -10.18
C PHE A 207 -20.77 -15.48 -11.33
N ILE A 208 -20.62 -16.79 -11.14
CA ILE A 208 -20.06 -17.68 -12.16
C ILE A 208 -20.91 -17.63 -13.43
N ASP A 209 -22.23 -17.71 -13.32
CA ASP A 209 -23.12 -17.62 -14.48
C ASP A 209 -22.98 -16.27 -15.21
N ARG A 210 -22.92 -15.14 -14.47
CA ARG A 210 -22.65 -13.83 -15.07
C ARG A 210 -21.31 -13.80 -15.81
N LEU A 211 -20.27 -14.38 -15.21
CA LEU A 211 -18.92 -14.45 -15.77
C LEU A 211 -18.88 -15.34 -17.02
N LEU A 212 -19.57 -16.48 -17.01
CA LEU A 212 -19.65 -17.42 -18.13
C LEU A 212 -20.44 -16.85 -19.32
N ASN A 213 -21.50 -16.10 -19.03
CA ASN A 213 -22.34 -15.46 -20.06
C ASN A 213 -21.69 -14.23 -20.70
N THR A 214 -20.66 -13.66 -20.06
CA THR A 214 -19.89 -12.56 -20.63
C THR A 214 -18.91 -13.11 -21.68
N ASN A 215 -19.29 -13.02 -22.96
CA ASN A 215 -18.48 -13.36 -24.16
C ASN A 215 -18.36 -14.86 -24.56
N GLY A 216 -19.18 -15.76 -24.01
CA GLY A 216 -19.41 -17.11 -24.57
C GLY A 216 -18.25 -18.11 -24.49
N LEU A 217 -17.04 -17.68 -24.12
CA LEU A 217 -15.87 -18.53 -23.84
C LEU A 217 -15.14 -17.97 -22.62
N VAL A 218 -15.29 -18.64 -21.49
CA VAL A 218 -14.47 -18.30 -20.32
C VAL A 218 -13.04 -18.68 -20.60
N SER A 219 -12.21 -17.64 -20.68
CA SER A 219 -10.79 -17.82 -20.99
C SER A 219 -10.15 -18.81 -20.02
N VAL A 220 -9.16 -19.55 -20.52
CA VAL A 220 -8.31 -20.44 -19.70
C VAL A 220 -7.77 -19.70 -18.47
N SER A 221 -7.47 -18.40 -18.61
CA SER A 221 -7.03 -17.54 -17.51
C SER A 221 -8.10 -17.41 -16.41
N CYS A 222 -9.34 -17.07 -16.76
CA CYS A 222 -10.42 -16.90 -15.78
C CYS A 222 -10.72 -18.22 -15.04
N ARG A 223 -10.72 -19.34 -15.77
CA ARG A 223 -10.91 -20.66 -15.18
C ARG A 223 -9.79 -21.00 -14.19
N LYS A 224 -8.53 -20.73 -14.54
CA LYS A 224 -7.40 -20.88 -13.61
C LYS A 224 -7.58 -20.05 -12.35
N LYS A 225 -8.02 -18.78 -12.48
CA LYS A 225 -8.25 -17.91 -11.32
C LYS A 225 -9.33 -18.48 -10.40
N LEU A 226 -10.46 -18.91 -10.95
CA LEU A 226 -11.52 -19.56 -10.19
C LEU A 226 -11.04 -20.84 -9.48
N LEU A 227 -10.27 -21.69 -10.16
CA LEU A 227 -9.72 -22.91 -9.54
C LEU A 227 -8.73 -22.60 -8.40
N ASN A 228 -7.89 -21.58 -8.56
CA ASN A 228 -6.98 -21.13 -7.49
C ASN A 228 -7.76 -20.59 -6.29
N ILE A 229 -8.80 -19.77 -6.53
CA ILE A 229 -9.65 -19.22 -5.49
C ILE A 229 -10.42 -20.34 -4.77
N ASN A 230 -10.97 -21.30 -5.52
CA ASN A 230 -11.65 -22.47 -4.98
C ASN A 230 -10.72 -23.34 -4.12
N GLY A 231 -9.50 -23.60 -4.60
CA GLY A 231 -8.46 -24.25 -3.82
C GLY A 231 -8.18 -23.49 -2.53
N SER A 232 -7.95 -22.18 -2.60
CA SER A 232 -7.74 -21.34 -1.41
C SER A 232 -8.91 -21.42 -0.42
N ALA A 233 -10.16 -21.44 -0.91
CA ALA A 233 -11.35 -21.57 -0.09
C ALA A 233 -11.42 -22.91 0.66
N MET A 234 -11.08 -24.03 -0.01
CA MET A 234 -11.02 -25.36 0.61
C MET A 234 -10.04 -25.43 1.79
N TRP A 235 -8.94 -24.68 1.73
CA TRP A 235 -7.91 -24.67 2.78
C TRP A 235 -8.06 -23.52 3.78
N THR A 236 -9.05 -22.64 3.60
CA THR A 236 -9.31 -21.52 4.50
C THR A 236 -10.11 -22.00 5.72
N LYS A 237 -9.50 -21.94 6.91
CA LYS A 237 -10.16 -22.35 8.16
C LYS A 237 -11.43 -21.52 8.41
N GLY A 238 -12.55 -22.20 8.64
CA GLY A 238 -13.82 -21.55 8.96
C GLY A 238 -14.60 -21.00 7.76
N TYR A 239 -14.14 -21.28 6.53
CA TYR A 239 -14.92 -20.97 5.34
C TYR A 239 -16.11 -21.94 5.22
N ASN A 240 -17.33 -21.38 5.12
CA ASN A 240 -18.58 -22.13 4.97
C ASN A 240 -19.37 -21.69 3.71
N GLY A 241 -18.71 -20.98 2.80
CA GLY A 241 -19.33 -20.50 1.57
C GLY A 241 -19.37 -21.56 0.46
N PRO A 242 -19.92 -21.21 -0.71
CA PRO A 242 -20.02 -22.13 -1.85
C PRO A 242 -18.63 -22.48 -2.41
N LEU A 243 -18.50 -23.71 -2.91
CA LEU A 243 -17.35 -24.17 -3.68
C LEU A 243 -17.78 -24.51 -5.11
N LEU A 244 -16.82 -24.61 -6.02
CA LEU A 244 -17.07 -25.09 -7.38
C LEU A 244 -17.55 -26.55 -7.32
N LYS A 245 -18.65 -26.85 -8.02
CA LYS A 245 -19.12 -28.23 -8.20
C LYS A 245 -18.12 -29.02 -9.02
N GLU A 246 -17.96 -30.30 -8.74
CA GLU A 246 -17.00 -31.18 -9.43
C GLU A 246 -17.28 -31.31 -10.94
N ASP A 247 -18.55 -31.27 -11.34
CA ASP A 247 -19.01 -31.36 -12.73
C ASP A 247 -18.95 -30.02 -13.48
N SER A 248 -18.53 -28.93 -12.83
CA SER A 248 -18.48 -27.61 -13.43
C SER A 248 -17.58 -27.60 -14.66
N GLU A 249 -18.05 -26.91 -15.71
CA GLU A 249 -17.25 -26.69 -16.91
C GLU A 249 -15.90 -26.08 -16.57
N VAL A 250 -15.80 -25.24 -15.52
CA VAL A 250 -14.55 -24.61 -15.03
C VAL A 250 -13.45 -25.63 -14.69
N ASN A 251 -13.82 -26.84 -14.24
CA ASN A 251 -12.87 -27.90 -13.88
C ASN A 251 -12.25 -28.61 -15.09
N ARG A 252 -12.89 -28.56 -16.26
CA ARG A 252 -12.41 -29.17 -17.52
C ARG A 252 -11.24 -28.41 -18.17
N LEU A 253 -10.19 -28.09 -17.41
CA LEU A 253 -9.10 -27.23 -17.85
C LEU A 253 -7.88 -28.06 -18.29
N THR A 254 -7.50 -27.99 -19.57
CA THR A 254 -6.24 -28.61 -20.02
C THR A 254 -5.05 -27.70 -19.74
N LEU A 255 -4.18 -28.11 -18.81
CA LEU A 255 -2.96 -27.39 -18.46
C LEU A 255 -1.82 -27.77 -19.41
N VAL A 256 -1.60 -26.97 -20.46
CA VAL A 256 -0.49 -27.15 -21.41
C VAL A 256 0.66 -26.20 -21.07
N ARG A 257 1.89 -26.74 -21.01
CA ARG A 257 3.12 -25.96 -20.81
C ARG A 257 3.64 -25.36 -22.12
N THR A 258 4.22 -24.17 -22.06
CA THR A 258 5.00 -23.62 -23.18
C THR A 258 6.25 -24.46 -23.42
N LYS A 259 6.77 -24.46 -24.67
CA LYS A 259 7.98 -25.21 -25.02
C LYS A 259 9.17 -24.88 -24.11
N GLY A 260 9.38 -23.60 -23.80
CA GLY A 260 10.45 -23.16 -22.89
C GLY A 260 10.28 -23.72 -21.46
N LYS A 261 9.08 -23.68 -20.89
CA LYS A 261 8.80 -24.25 -19.56
C LYS A 261 8.98 -25.77 -19.56
N GLN A 262 8.61 -26.47 -20.64
CA GLN A 262 8.86 -27.91 -20.78
C GLN A 262 10.35 -28.25 -20.74
N THR A 263 11.20 -27.47 -21.44
CA THR A 263 12.65 -27.67 -21.43
C THR A 263 13.23 -27.45 -20.03
N LEU A 264 12.80 -26.40 -19.32
CA LEU A 264 13.25 -26.13 -17.96
C LEU A 264 12.86 -27.27 -17.00
N VAL A 265 11.59 -27.67 -17.00
CA VAL A 265 11.09 -28.78 -16.18
C VAL A 265 11.90 -30.04 -16.47
N LYS A 266 12.13 -30.35 -17.75
CA LYS A 266 12.95 -31.51 -18.13
C LYS A 266 14.36 -31.43 -17.52
N SER A 267 15.04 -30.30 -17.61
CA SER A 267 16.39 -30.12 -17.04
C SER A 267 16.43 -30.27 -15.51
N VAL A 268 15.45 -29.70 -14.81
CA VAL A 268 15.31 -29.86 -13.35
C VAL A 268 15.07 -31.32 -13.00
N MET A 269 14.23 -31.99 -13.79
CA MET A 269 13.87 -33.39 -13.58
C MET A 269 15.02 -34.36 -13.82
N ASP A 270 15.82 -34.13 -14.87
CA ASP A 270 17.02 -34.92 -15.14
C ASP A 270 18.03 -34.78 -13.99
N SER A 271 18.13 -33.56 -13.42
CA SER A 271 19.00 -33.28 -12.26
C SER A 271 18.48 -33.92 -10.97
N LEU A 272 17.19 -33.83 -10.68
CA LEU A 272 16.60 -34.47 -9.49
C LEU A 272 16.66 -36.00 -9.58
N SER A 273 16.47 -36.56 -10.78
CA SER A 273 16.52 -38.01 -10.99
C SER A 273 17.92 -38.59 -10.81
N SER A 274 18.98 -37.79 -11.01
CA SER A 274 20.36 -38.23 -10.74
C SER A 274 20.73 -38.18 -9.26
N LEU A 275 20.02 -37.36 -8.47
CA LEU A 275 20.21 -37.26 -7.01
C LEU A 275 19.39 -38.28 -6.22
N LEU A 276 18.29 -38.77 -6.79
CA LEU A 276 17.40 -39.70 -6.11
C LEU A 276 17.79 -41.16 -6.39
N PRO A 277 17.69 -42.06 -5.38
CA PRO A 277 18.00 -43.48 -5.56
C PRO A 277 17.06 -44.21 -6.55
N SER A 278 15.87 -43.67 -6.80
CA SER A 278 14.86 -44.23 -7.69
C SER A 278 13.90 -43.14 -8.17
N SER A 279 13.40 -43.29 -9.40
CA SER A 279 12.34 -42.44 -9.97
C SER A 279 10.99 -42.55 -9.23
N ASN A 280 10.77 -43.60 -8.43
CA ASN A 280 9.54 -43.77 -7.64
C ASN A 280 9.39 -42.75 -6.51
N PHE A 281 10.47 -42.07 -6.12
CA PHE A 281 10.44 -41.00 -5.11
C PHE A 281 10.00 -39.65 -5.68
N LEU A 282 9.73 -39.57 -6.99
CA LEU A 282 9.42 -38.32 -7.66
C LEU A 282 8.16 -38.47 -8.53
N LYS A 283 7.11 -37.74 -8.17
CA LYS A 283 5.88 -37.61 -8.97
C LYS A 283 5.83 -36.24 -9.61
N ILE A 284 5.52 -36.20 -10.90
CA ILE A 284 5.41 -34.98 -11.70
C ILE A 284 4.09 -34.91 -12.42
N ASN A 285 3.74 -33.70 -12.89
CA ASN A 285 2.51 -33.46 -13.66
C ASN A 285 1.25 -33.85 -12.88
N VAL A 286 1.31 -33.77 -11.55
CA VAL A 286 0.16 -34.09 -10.72
C VAL A 286 -0.79 -32.91 -10.82
N ASP A 287 -1.96 -33.13 -11.41
CA ASP A 287 -3.01 -32.13 -11.42
C ASP A 287 -3.58 -31.97 -10.01
N SER A 288 -3.43 -30.78 -9.45
CA SER A 288 -3.96 -30.47 -8.11
C SER A 288 -5.46 -30.20 -8.11
N GLY A 289 -6.08 -30.05 -9.29
CA GLY A 289 -7.44 -29.53 -9.43
C GLY A 289 -7.56 -28.04 -9.10
N MET A 290 -6.46 -27.35 -8.76
CA MET A 290 -6.44 -25.94 -8.36
C MET A 290 -5.94 -25.02 -9.49
N GLY A 291 -5.87 -25.53 -10.72
CA GLY A 291 -5.48 -24.75 -11.90
C GLY A 291 -3.97 -24.67 -12.15
N PHE A 292 -3.19 -25.54 -11.51
CA PHE A 292 -1.74 -25.72 -11.74
C PHE A 292 -1.33 -27.20 -11.56
N LEU A 293 -0.17 -27.57 -12.09
CA LEU A 293 0.41 -28.90 -11.92
C LEU A 293 1.49 -28.87 -10.83
N ILE A 294 1.57 -29.92 -9.99
CA ILE A 294 2.67 -30.09 -9.03
C ILE A 294 3.84 -30.81 -9.72
N GLY A 295 5.07 -30.39 -9.39
CA GLY A 295 6.29 -30.70 -10.16
C GLY A 295 6.45 -29.76 -11.36
N GLU A 296 6.11 -28.49 -11.15
CA GLU A 296 6.31 -27.37 -12.08
C GLU A 296 7.70 -26.74 -11.99
#